data_AF-A7T107-F1
#
_entry.id   AF-A7T107-F1
#
_cell.length_a   1.000
_cell.length_b   1.000
_cell.length_c   1.000
_cell.angle_alpha   90.00
_cell.angle_beta   90.00
_cell.angle_gamma   90.00
#
_symmetry.space_group_name_H-M   'P 1'
#
loop_
_entity.id
_entity.type
_entity.pdbx_description
1 polymer ?
#
loop_
_entity_poly.entity_id
_entity_poly.type
_entity_poly.pdbx_seq_one_letter_code
_entity_poly.pdbx_strand_id
1 'polypeptide(L)' 'VVTLNVGGHFFTTRLSTLTKDQDSMLASMFSGRFNLDVDSEGRFFIDRDGTYFVFLLNYLRDPSQLP' A
#
# COMPACT_ATOMS: atom_id res chain seq x y z
N VAL A 1 9.45 -6.18 -4.76
CA VAL A 1 8.15 -6.40 -4.07
C VAL A 1 8.25 -5.72 -2.73
N VAL A 2 7.17 -5.12 -2.23
CA VAL A 2 7.10 -4.48 -0.91
C VAL A 2 6.04 -5.19 -0.05
N THR A 3 6.28 -5.22 1.24
CA THR A 3 5.36 -5.75 2.25
C THR A 3 4.81 -4.62 3.08
N LEU A 4 3.51 -4.64 3.32
CA LEU A 4 2.77 -3.61 4.05
C LEU A 4 2.12 -4.24 5.29
N ASN A 5 2.09 -3.48 6.37
CA ASN A 5 1.26 -3.70 7.53
C ASN A 5 0.28 -2.51 7.62
N VAL A 6 -0.99 -2.75 7.31
CA VAL A 6 -2.05 -1.73 7.34
C VAL A 6 -2.95 -2.01 8.54
N GLY A 7 -2.69 -1.33 9.66
CA GLY A 7 -3.46 -1.53 10.90
C GLY A 7 -3.52 -2.99 11.39
N GLY A 8 -2.47 -3.78 11.15
CA GLY A 8 -2.41 -5.22 11.47
C GLY A 8 -2.76 -6.16 10.31
N HIS A 9 -3.20 -5.65 9.17
CA HIS A 9 -3.43 -6.45 7.96
C HIS A 9 -2.20 -6.45 7.06
N PHE A 10 -1.75 -7.65 6.68
CA PHE A 10 -0.52 -7.80 5.91
C PHE A 10 -0.79 -7.96 4.41
N PHE A 11 -0.08 -7.17 3.61
CA PHE A 11 -0.20 -7.21 2.15
C PHE A 11 1.18 -7.28 1.48
N THR A 12 1.21 -7.94 0.33
CA THR A 12 2.41 -8.03 -0.52
C THR A 12 2.06 -7.55 -1.92
N THR A 13 2.84 -6.59 -2.45
CA THR A 13 2.58 -6.02 -3.77
C THR A 13 3.84 -5.45 -4.43
N ARG A 14 3.73 -4.94 -5.66
CA ARG A 14 4.81 -4.21 -6.33
C ARG A 14 4.76 -2.74 -5.97
N LEU A 15 5.94 -2.09 -5.87
CA LEU A 15 6.02 -0.64 -5.70
C LEU A 15 5.24 0.08 -6.82
N SER A 16 5.41 -0.39 -8.06
CA SER A 16 4.69 0.12 -9.24
C SER A 16 3.17 0.02 -9.15
N THR A 17 2.63 -0.87 -8.31
CA THR A 17 1.18 -0.95 -8.07
C THR A 17 0.74 0.17 -7.13
N LEU A 18 1.49 0.42 -6.05
CA LEU A 18 1.20 1.50 -5.09
C LEU A 18 1.39 2.89 -5.70
N THR A 19 2.34 3.00 -6.65
CA THR A 19 2.66 4.24 -7.36
C THR A 19 2.00 4.31 -8.75
N LYS A 20 0.91 3.58 -8.99
CA LYS A 20 0.28 3.57 -10.33
C LYS A 20 -0.38 4.91 -10.64
N ASP A 21 -1.02 5.50 -9.64
CA ASP A 21 -1.57 6.85 -9.70
C ASP A 21 -0.60 7.79 -8.99
N GLN A 22 0.09 8.63 -9.77
CA GLN A 22 1.17 9.49 -9.29
C GLN A 22 0.68 10.63 -8.38
N ASP A 23 -0.60 10.98 -8.46
CA ASP A 23 -1.20 12.01 -7.62
C ASP A 23 -1.78 11.44 -6.32
N SER A 24 -1.74 10.11 -6.15
CA SER A 24 -2.25 9.44 -4.96
C SER A 24 -1.35 9.61 -3.73
N MET A 25 -1.96 9.51 -2.54
CA MET A 25 -1.23 9.47 -1.27
C MET A 25 -0.27 8.28 -1.21
N LEU A 26 -0.63 7.12 -1.77
CA LEU A 26 0.27 5.97 -1.82
C LEU A 26 1.51 6.25 -2.68
N ALA A 27 1.34 6.86 -3.85
CA ALA A 27 2.51 7.29 -4.64
C ALA A 27 3.38 8.29 -3.88
N SER A 28 2.76 9.24 -3.19
CA SER A 28 3.46 10.23 -2.37
C SER A 28 4.26 9.57 -1.25
N MET A 29 3.65 8.69 -0.45
CA MET A 29 4.30 7.94 0.63
C MET A 29 5.55 7.19 0.15
N PHE A 30 5.47 6.59 -1.03
CA PHE A 30 6.55 5.79 -1.62
C PHE A 30 7.48 6.57 -2.56
N SER A 31 7.38 7.91 -2.61
CA SER A 31 8.23 8.77 -3.45
C SER A 31 9.65 9.00 -2.90
N GLY A 32 9.95 8.50 -1.70
CA GLY A 32 11.20 8.78 -0.98
C GLY A 32 11.22 10.14 -0.26
N ARG A 33 10.11 10.90 -0.32
CA ARG A 33 9.95 12.18 0.40
C ARG A 33 9.43 12.02 1.83
N PHE A 34 8.90 10.85 2.15
CA PHE A 34 8.33 10.52 3.46
C PHE A 34 9.21 9.51 4.16
N ASN A 35 9.43 9.71 5.47
CA ASN A 35 9.92 8.66 6.34
C ASN A 35 8.75 7.75 6.68
N LEU A 36 8.74 6.55 6.10
CA LEU A 36 7.72 5.55 6.39
C LEU A 36 8.17 4.73 7.60
N ASP A 37 7.27 4.58 8.56
CA ASP A 37 7.47 3.68 9.67
C ASP A 37 7.51 2.23 9.16
N VAL A 38 8.27 1.40 9.87
CA VAL A 38 8.31 -0.05 9.66
C VAL A 38 7.95 -0.74 10.96
N ASP A 39 7.23 -1.86 10.87
CA ASP A 39 6.96 -2.68 12.03
C ASP A 39 8.19 -3.52 12.43
N SER A 40 8.07 -4.31 13.50
CA SER A 40 9.15 -5.15 14.02
C SER A 40 9.66 -6.22 13.05
N GLU A 41 8.92 -6.50 11.98
CA GLU A 41 9.30 -7.44 10.92
C GLU A 41 9.80 -6.73 9.64
N GLY A 42 9.94 -5.40 9.69
CA GLY A 42 10.44 -4.60 8.57
C GLY A 42 9.41 -4.34 7.46
N ARG A 43 8.11 -4.50 7.74
CA ARG A 43 7.03 -4.18 6.79
C ARG A 43 6.68 -2.70 6.91
N PHE A 44 6.42 -2.02 5.80
CA PHE A 44 5.98 -0.63 5.82
C PHE A 44 4.65 -0.52 6.54
N PHE A 45 4.60 0.29 7.59
CA PHE A 45 3.43 0.48 8.41
C PHE A 45 2.56 1.61 7.88
N ILE A 46 1.26 1.36 7.80
CA ILE A 46 0.24 2.34 7.46
C ILE A 46 -0.79 2.31 8.58
N ASP A 47 -0.88 3.43 9.31
CA ASP A 47 -1.79 3.60 10.44
C ASP A 47 -3.24 3.86 9.97
N ARG A 48 -3.84 2.85 9.34
CA ARG A 48 -5.22 2.85 8.82
C ARG A 48 -5.85 1.48 9.00
N ASP A 49 -7.18 1.43 9.01
CA ASP A 49 -7.94 0.18 8.97
C ASP A 49 -7.69 -0.58 7.66
N GLY A 50 -7.13 -1.78 7.78
CA GLY A 50 -6.79 -2.65 6.65
C GLY A 50 -7.98 -3.42 6.05
N THR A 51 -9.15 -3.39 6.68
CA THR A 51 -10.35 -4.15 6.27
C THR A 51 -10.68 -3.98 4.79
N TYR A 52 -10.59 -2.75 4.28
CA TYR A 52 -10.94 -2.42 2.89
C TYR A 52 -9.73 -2.26 1.97
N PHE A 53 -8.50 -2.39 2.49
CA PHE A 53 -7.29 -2.14 1.72
C PHE A 53 -7.10 -3.15 0.59
N VAL A 54 -7.66 -4.37 0.73
CA VAL A 54 -7.65 -5.39 -0.33
C VAL A 54 -8.36 -4.92 -1.60
N PHE A 55 -9.49 -4.22 -1.48
CA PHE A 55 -10.24 -3.73 -2.63
C PHE A 55 -9.48 -2.63 -3.37
N LEU A 56 -8.88 -1.71 -2.61
CA LEU A 56 -7.99 -0.69 -3.16
C LEU A 56 -6.82 -1.35 -3.90
N LEU A 57 -6.19 -2.35 -3.30
CA LEU A 57 -5.05 -3.03 -3.90
C LEU A 57 -5.44 -3.79 -5.17
N ASN A 58 -6.60 -4.43 -5.20
CA ASN A 58 -7.13 -5.11 -6.37
C ASN A 58 -7.43 -4.11 -7.50
N TYR A 59 -8.09 -2.99 -7.20
CA TYR A 59 -8.31 -1.90 -8.15
C TYR A 59 -7.00 -1.38 -8.77
N LEU A 60 -5.97 -1.17 -7.95
CA LEU A 60 -4.65 -0.73 -8.44
C LEU A 60 -3.98 -1.79 -9.33
N ARG A 61 -4.12 -3.08 -9.00
CA ARG A 61 -3.59 -4.19 -9.82
C ARG A 61 -4.30 -4.25 -11.17
N ASP A 62 -5.63 -4.20 -11.14
CA ASP A 62 -6.49 -4.29 -12.30
C ASP A 62 -7.81 -3.53 -12.02
N PRO A 63 -8.07 -2.40 -12.71
CA PRO A 63 -9.29 -1.61 -12.51
C PRO A 63 -10.58 -2.36 -12.82
N SER A 64 -10.52 -3.48 -13.54
CA SER A 64 -11.69 -4.33 -13.80
C SER A 64 -12.06 -5.25 -12.63
N GLN A 65 -11.19 -5.35 -11.61
CA GLN A 65 -11.36 -6.21 -10.43
C GLN A 65 -12.07 -5.49 -9.26
N LEU A 66 -13.07 -4.67 -9.57
CA LEU A 66 -13.97 -4.16 -8.54
C LEU A 66 -14.91 -5.29 -8.09
N PRO A 67 -15.26 -5.40 -6.79
CA PRO A 67 -16.30 -6.31 -6.33
C PRO A 67 -17.67 -6.00 -6.95
#